data_AF-A0A7J4L7J0-F1
#
_entry.id   AF-A0A7J4L7J0-F1
#
_cell.length_a   1.000
_cell.length_b   1.000
_cell.length_c   1.000
_cell.angle_alpha   90.00
_cell.angle_beta   90.00
_cell.angle_gamma   90.00
#
_symmetry.space_group_name_H-M   'P 1'
#
loop_
_entity.id
_entity.type
_entity.pdbx_description
1 polymer ?
#
loop_
_entity_poly.entity_id
_entity_poly.type
_entity_poly.pdbx_seq_one_letter_code
_entity_poly.pdbx_strand_id
1 'polypeptide(L)' 'MTEVEVITKGWGSSIGVIIPKAIIKKEHIGKNEKIIMSFKKAHTAKEIFGLIPTGWKKTTQELKDEARKGWE' A
#
# COMPACT_ATOMS: atom_id res chain seq x y z
N MET A 1 7.21 -13.01 12.35
CA MET A 1 6.34 -12.94 11.17
C MET A 1 6.91 -11.86 10.26
N THR A 2 7.39 -12.22 9.07
CA THR A 2 8.06 -11.27 8.16
C THR A 2 7.00 -10.68 7.23
N GLU A 3 6.67 -9.40 7.38
CA GLU A 3 5.82 -8.69 6.42
C GLU A 3 6.68 -8.15 5.28
N VAL A 4 6.25 -8.40 4.05
CA VAL A 4 6.98 -8.03 2.83
C VAL A 4 5.98 -7.43 1.86
N GLU A 5 6.30 -6.23 1.36
CA GLU A 5 5.57 -5.66 0.25
C GLU A 5 5.96 -6.34 -1.06
N VAL A 6 4.97 -6.85 -1.77
CA VAL A 6 5.15 -7.65 -2.98
C VAL A 6 4.26 -7.13 -4.09
N ILE A 7 4.75 -7.24 -5.32
CA ILE A 7 4.01 -6.83 -6.51
C ILE A 7 3.27 -8.04 -7.06
N THR A 8 1.98 -7.87 -7.33
CA THR A 8 1.18 -8.86 -8.03
C THR A 8 1.29 -8.66 -9.54
N LYS A 9 1.23 -9.76 -10.30
CA LYS A 9 1.28 -9.73 -11.77
C LYS A 9 0.26 -10.70 -12.35
N GLY A 10 -0.34 -10.35 -13.47
CA GLY A 10 -1.19 -11.27 -14.23
C GLY A 10 -0.39 -12.44 -14.79
N TRP A 11 -0.95 -13.65 -14.71
CA TRP A 11 -0.42 -14.87 -15.28
C TRP A 11 -1.58 -15.68 -15.89
N GLY A 12 -1.80 -15.51 -17.20
CA GLY A 12 -2.96 -16.11 -17.87
C GLY A 12 -4.26 -15.62 -17.24
N SER A 13 -5.08 -16.55 -16.74
CA SER A 13 -6.32 -16.27 -16.00
C SER A 13 -6.12 -16.13 -14.47
N SER A 14 -4.87 -16.16 -13.99
CA SER A 14 -4.52 -16.11 -12.56
C SER A 14 -3.72 -14.85 -12.21
N ILE A 15 -3.63 -14.55 -10.92
CA ILE A 15 -2.71 -13.53 -10.38
C ILE A 15 -1.56 -14.24 -9.67
N GLY A 16 -0.34 -13.96 -10.08
CA GLY A 16 0.88 -14.37 -9.40
C GLY A 16 1.43 -13.28 -8.48
N VAL A 17 2.24 -13.67 -7.50
CA VAL A 17 2.97 -12.76 -6.61
C VAL A 17 4.45 -12.91 -6.87
N ILE A 18 5.15 -11.78 -7.03
CA ILE A 18 6.61 -11.78 -7.22
C ILE A 18 7.28 -11.69 -5.85
N ILE A 19 7.93 -12.77 -5.42
CA ILE A 19 8.66 -12.83 -4.15
C ILE A 19 10.13 -12.47 -4.40
N PRO A 20 10.69 -11.48 -3.68
CA PRO A 20 12.11 -11.13 -3.81
C PRO A 20 13.04 -12.30 -3.49
N LYS A 21 14.12 -12.46 -4.28
CA LYS A 21 15.11 -13.55 -4.11
C LYS A 21 15.73 -13.60 -2.71
N ALA A 22 15.86 -12.45 -2.03
CA ALA A 22 16.40 -12.38 -0.67
C ALA A 22 15.56 -13.18 0.33
N ILE A 23 14.22 -13.11 0.20
CA ILE A 23 13.29 -13.84 1.06
C ILE A 23 13.27 -15.32 0.70
N ILE A 24 13.27 -15.63 -0.60
CA ILE A 24 13.36 -17.02 -1.07
C ILE A 24 14.60 -17.72 -0.46
N LYS A 25 15.74 -17.05 -0.44
CA LYS A 25 16.98 -17.59 0.17
C LYS A 25 16.89 -17.69 1.68
N LYS A 26 16.35 -16.67 2.35
CA LYS A 26 16.26 -16.61 3.82
C LYS A 26 15.31 -17.67 4.38
N GLU A 27 14.16 -17.86 3.73
CA GLU A 27 13.12 -18.78 4.16
C GLU A 27 13.24 -20.16 3.46
N HIS A 28 14.32 -20.38 2.71
CA HIS A 28 14.64 -21.63 2.01
C HIS A 28 13.51 -22.17 1.11
N ILE A 29 12.77 -21.27 0.47
CA ILE A 29 11.61 -21.61 -0.37
C ILE A 29 12.07 -22.21 -1.71
N GLY A 30 11.60 -23.41 -2.01
CA GLY A 30 11.88 -24.11 -3.26
C GLY A 30 10.93 -23.73 -4.42
N LYS A 31 11.27 -24.20 -5.62
CA LYS A 31 10.31 -24.20 -6.75
C LYS A 31 9.26 -25.29 -6.52
N ASN A 32 8.01 -25.02 -6.91
CA ASN A 32 6.87 -25.96 -6.81
C ASN A 32 6.50 -26.41 -5.39
N GLU A 33 6.90 -25.62 -4.39
CA GLU A 33 6.54 -25.86 -3.00
C GLU A 33 5.21 -25.18 -2.65
N LYS A 34 4.44 -25.80 -1.75
CA LYS A 34 3.17 -25.23 -1.26
C LYS A 34 3.46 -24.29 -0.10
N ILE A 35 3.12 -23.02 -0.26
CA ILE A 35 3.40 -21.96 0.71
C ILE A 35 2.08 -21.38 1.20
N ILE A 36 1.97 -21.09 2.50
CA ILE A 36 0.83 -20.37 3.07
C ILE A 36 1.20 -18.88 3.14
N MET A 37 0.38 -18.03 2.54
CA MET A 37 0.59 -16.57 2.55
C MET A 37 -0.61 -15.87 3.18
N SER A 38 -0.34 -14.84 3.97
CA SER A 38 -1.37 -13.93 4.48
C SER A 38 -1.25 -12.60 3.73
N PHE A 39 -2.36 -12.14 3.15
CA PHE A 39 -2.39 -10.92 2.36
C PHE A 39 -2.93 -9.76 3.19
N LYS A 40 -2.23 -8.63 3.15
CA LYS A 40 -2.74 -7.33 3.55
C LYS A 40 -2.62 -6.40 2.36
N LYS A 41 -3.70 -5.71 2.00
CA LYS A 41 -3.68 -4.75 0.90
C LYS A 41 -2.94 -3.49 1.37
N ALA A 42 -1.83 -3.17 0.72
CA ALA A 42 -1.18 -1.89 0.93
C ALA A 42 -2.06 -0.79 0.32
N HIS A 43 -2.47 0.17 1.13
CA HIS A 43 -3.15 1.38 0.66
C HIS A 43 -2.11 2.47 0.51
N THR A 44 -2.07 3.10 -0.67
CA THR A 44 -1.22 4.29 -0.83
C THR A 44 -1.92 5.50 -0.22
N ALA A 45 -1.16 6.46 0.32
CA ALA A 45 -1.73 7.71 0.83
C ALA A 45 -2.64 8.40 -0.21
N LYS A 46 -2.30 8.27 -1.50
CA LYS A 46 -3.08 8.79 -2.63
C LYS A 46 -4.49 8.18 -2.73
N GLU A 47 -4.67 6.91 -2.38
CA GLU A 47 -5.99 6.28 -2.31
C GLU A 47 -6.82 6.81 -1.14
N ILE A 48 -6.16 7.12 -0.02
CA ILE A 48 -6.81 7.67 1.18
C ILE A 48 -7.25 9.13 0.92
N PHE A 49 -6.43 9.94 0.25
CA PHE A 49 -6.80 11.32 -0.13
C PHE A 49 -7.96 11.38 -1.13
N GLY A 50 -8.21 10.32 -1.92
CA GLY A 50 -9.37 10.22 -2.81
C GLY A 50 -10.67 9.80 -2.11
N LEU A 51 -10.59 9.28 -0.87
CA LEU A 51 -11.75 8.93 -0.03
C LEU A 51 -12.20 10.09 0.87
N ILE A 52 -11.44 11.19 0.93
CA ILE A 52 -11.95 12.42 1.51
C ILE A 52 -13.06 12.90 0.57
N PRO A 53 -14.33 12.95 1.01
CA PRO A 53 -15.42 13.33 0.15
C PRO A 53 -15.09 14.67 -0.50
N THR A 54 -15.24 14.74 -1.81
CA THR A 54 -15.11 15.90 -2.70
C THR A 54 -15.98 17.11 -2.31
N GLY A 55 -16.65 17.05 -1.15
CA GLY A 55 -17.35 18.14 -0.48
C GLY A 55 -16.50 18.92 0.54
N TRP A 56 -15.31 18.45 0.93
CA TRP A 56 -14.39 19.28 1.75
C TRP A 56 -13.57 20.21 0.86
N LYS A 57 -14.28 21.08 0.12
CA LYS A 57 -13.71 22.34 -0.36
C LYS A 57 -13.53 23.29 0.83
N LYS A 58 -12.84 22.88 1.90
CA LYS A 58 -12.12 23.89 2.68
C LYS A 58 -11.01 24.33 1.75
N THR A 59 -11.24 25.46 1.11
CA THR A 59 -10.30 26.04 0.15
C THR A 59 -8.93 26.07 0.82
N THR A 60 -7.85 25.80 0.09
CA THR A 60 -6.47 25.91 0.60
C THR A 60 -6.22 27.26 1.31
N GLN A 61 -7.02 28.28 0.98
CA GLN A 61 -7.11 29.56 1.69
C GLN A 61 -7.61 29.43 3.14
N GLU A 62 -8.73 28.75 3.41
CA GLU A 62 -9.26 28.58 4.79
C GLU A 62 -8.27 27.84 5.70
N LEU A 63 -7.58 26.83 5.18
CA LEU A 63 -6.53 26.13 5.94
C LEU A 63 -5.31 27.04 6.22
N LYS A 64 -4.95 27.90 5.25
CA LYS A 64 -3.87 28.88 5.42
C LYS A 64 -4.25 29.97 6.42
N ASP A 65 -5.52 30.37 6.45
CA ASP A 65 -6.03 31.39 7.38
C ASP A 65 -6.20 30.83 8.80
N GLU A 66 -6.61 29.57 8.95
CA GLU A 66 -6.63 28.88 10.26
C GLU A 66 -5.21 28.70 10.82
N ALA A 67 -4.23 28.34 9.97
CA ALA A 67 -2.83 28.26 10.38
C ALA A 67 -2.26 29.62 10.82
N ARG A 68 -2.74 30.72 10.21
CA ARG A 68 -2.33 32.08 10.57
C ARG A 68 -2.94 32.55 11.88
N LYS A 69 -4.18 32.16 12.19
CA LYS A 69 -4.86 32.45 13.46
C LYS A 69 -4.27 31.71 14.65
N GLY A 70 -3.68 30.53 14.45
CA GLY A 70 -3.02 29.79 15.53
C GLY A 70 -1.64 30.31 15.92
N TRP A 71 -1.16 31.38 15.26
CA TRP A 71 0.14 32.02 15.51
C TRP A 71 0.02 33.42 16.13
N GLU A 72 -1.21 33.87 16.43
CA GLU A 72 -1.48 34.97 17.37
C GLU A 72 -1.82 34.39 18.75
#